data_AF-A0A527Y3D7-F1
#
_entry.id   AF-A0A527Y3D7-F1
#
_cell.length_a   1.000
_cell.length_b   1.000
_cell.length_c   1.000
_cell.angle_alpha   90.00
_cell.angle_beta   90.00
_cell.angle_gamma   90.00
#
_symmetry.space_group_name_H-M   'P 1'
#
loop_
_entity.id
_entity.type
_entity.pdbx_description
1 polymer ?
#
loop_
_entity_poly.entity_id
_entity_poly.type
_entity_poly.pdbx_seq_one_letter_code
_entity_poly.pdbx_strand_id
1 'polypeptide(L)'
;IYGPAGMWCINVGHRREELAKVMYDQAMALSYNTPWYTMNAPSAELARRIADAAPGDLSHTFFTTGGSSAVETALRFMQFYNNVRGRPEKKLILSRGGAYHGSTYLSASLNGRPRDHDWMDGAGDLVIKLSSPDPFRRPKGMDVAAFTDFLVDQFRDTIARVGADRIGAFVGEPVQASGGVIVPPDGYLKRIREICRDNDILYVSDEVVTGFGRLG
;
A
#
# COMPACT_ATOMS: atom_id res chain seq x y z
N ILE A 1 27.66 7.41 -5.38
CA ILE A 1 26.50 6.75 -6.01
C ILE A 1 25.63 6.21 -4.87
N TYR A 2 24.41 6.72 -4.69
CA TYR A 2 23.47 6.22 -3.68
C TYR A 2 22.41 5.37 -4.37
N GLY A 3 22.65 4.04 -4.44
CA GLY A 3 21.82 3.10 -5.21
C GLY A 3 20.31 3.24 -5.01
N PRO A 4 19.79 3.14 -3.77
CA PRO A 4 18.35 3.24 -3.50
C PRO A 4 17.81 4.67 -3.37
N ALA A 5 18.59 5.71 -3.73
CA ALA A 5 18.19 7.11 -3.53
C ALA A 5 17.74 7.41 -2.08
N GLY A 6 18.58 7.04 -1.10
CA GLY A 6 18.22 7.04 0.33
C GLY A 6 17.49 5.75 0.71
N MET A 7 16.20 5.85 1.03
CA MET A 7 15.30 4.70 1.16
C MET A 7 14.15 4.85 0.16
N TRP A 8 14.48 4.76 -1.13
CA TRP A 8 13.55 4.84 -2.26
C TRP A 8 12.82 6.18 -2.43
N CYS A 9 13.36 7.27 -1.86
CA CYS A 9 12.61 8.53 -1.71
C CYS A 9 13.26 9.77 -2.35
N ILE A 10 14.57 9.81 -2.58
CA ILE A 10 15.27 10.95 -3.19
C ILE A 10 15.17 10.88 -4.72
N ASN A 11 13.94 10.83 -5.25
CA ASN A 11 13.67 10.60 -6.68
C ASN A 11 14.25 11.69 -7.60
N VAL A 12 14.30 12.93 -7.12
CA VAL A 12 14.80 14.10 -7.89
C VAL A 12 16.25 14.48 -7.56
N GLY A 13 16.97 13.64 -6.80
CA GLY A 13 18.35 13.89 -6.39
C GLY A 13 18.50 14.81 -5.18
N HIS A 14 19.73 14.89 -4.67
CA HIS A 14 20.08 15.74 -3.52
C HIS A 14 20.39 17.18 -3.96
N ARG A 15 20.41 18.12 -3.00
CA ARG A 15 20.88 19.51 -3.18
C ARG A 15 20.07 20.30 -4.22
N ARG A 16 18.75 20.11 -4.25
CA ARG A 16 17.83 20.90 -5.06
C ARG A 16 17.55 22.24 -4.39
N GLU A 17 18.31 23.27 -4.76
CA GLU A 17 18.16 24.64 -4.23
C GLU A 17 16.73 25.17 -4.40
N GLU A 18 16.11 24.87 -5.55
CA GLU A 18 14.71 25.17 -5.83
C GLU A 18 13.75 24.66 -4.73
N LEU A 19 13.90 23.39 -4.29
CA LEU A 19 13.06 22.83 -3.23
C LEU A 19 13.37 23.46 -1.87
N ALA A 20 14.64 23.73 -1.59
CA ALA A 20 15.05 24.41 -0.36
C ALA A 20 14.42 25.80 -0.26
N LYS A 21 14.42 26.56 -1.36
CA LYS A 21 13.81 27.89 -1.42
C LYS A 21 12.30 27.84 -1.24
N VAL A 22 11.59 26.91 -1.91
CA VAL A 22 10.13 26.76 -1.74
C VAL A 22 9.76 26.42 -0.30
N MET A 23 10.53 25.54 0.36
CA MET A 23 10.32 25.22 1.78
C MET A 23 10.55 26.43 2.69
N TYR A 24 11.61 27.20 2.43
CA TYR A 24 11.90 28.43 3.19
C TYR A 24 10.79 29.46 3.03
N ASP A 25 10.39 29.76 1.80
CA ASP A 25 9.37 30.77 1.50
C ASP A 25 8.03 30.40 2.16
N GLN A 26 7.62 29.12 2.08
CA GLN A 26 6.39 28.65 2.74
C GLN A 26 6.49 28.72 4.27
N ALA A 27 7.64 28.37 4.86
CA ALA A 27 7.84 28.46 6.30
C ALA A 27 7.77 29.90 6.83
N MET A 28 8.27 30.87 6.06
CA MET A 28 8.20 32.29 6.39
C MET A 28 6.80 32.90 6.18
N ALA A 29 6.03 32.37 5.23
CA ALA A 29 4.66 32.81 4.99
C ALA A 29 3.66 32.21 5.99
N LEU A 30 3.64 30.88 6.11
CA LEU A 30 2.77 30.12 7.02
C LEU A 30 3.35 28.71 7.22
N SER A 31 4.07 28.53 8.33
CA SER A 31 4.74 27.26 8.65
C SER A 31 3.78 26.11 8.96
N TYR A 32 2.60 26.41 9.52
CA TYR A 32 1.57 25.43 9.82
C TYR A 32 0.19 26.07 9.91
N ASN A 33 -0.82 25.37 9.40
CA ASN A 33 -2.21 25.59 9.74
C ASN A 33 -2.92 24.25 9.97
N THR A 34 -3.95 24.26 10.80
CA THR A 34 -4.72 23.05 11.07
C THR A 34 -5.69 22.73 9.93
N PRO A 35 -5.73 21.47 9.45
CA PRO A 35 -6.69 21.04 8.43
C PRO A 35 -8.10 20.78 8.97
N TRP A 36 -8.33 20.89 10.29
CA TRP A 36 -9.62 20.54 10.91
C TRP A 36 -10.75 21.51 10.57
N TYR A 37 -10.42 22.80 10.41
CA TYR A 37 -11.42 23.85 10.19
C TYR A 37 -11.02 24.83 9.08
N THR A 38 -9.79 24.75 8.60
CA THR A 38 -9.23 25.67 7.60
C THR A 38 -8.41 24.90 6.57
N MET A 39 -8.20 25.52 5.41
CA MET A 39 -7.38 24.99 4.32
C MET A 39 -6.19 25.91 4.07
N ASN A 40 -5.10 25.38 3.53
CA ASN A 40 -4.01 26.18 2.98
C ASN A 40 -3.91 25.98 1.46
N ALA A 41 -3.44 27.01 0.74
CA ALA A 41 -3.32 26.95 -0.71
C ALA A 41 -2.38 25.83 -1.21
N PRO A 42 -1.20 25.57 -0.57
CA PRO A 42 -0.33 24.47 -0.98
C PRO A 42 -1.00 23.09 -0.97
N SER A 43 -1.78 22.77 0.06
CA SER A 43 -2.44 21.46 0.16
C SER A 43 -3.54 21.29 -0.87
N ALA A 44 -4.31 22.35 -1.15
CA ALA A 44 -5.34 22.35 -2.19
C ALA A 44 -4.73 22.14 -3.58
N GLU A 45 -3.66 22.88 -3.90
CA GLU A 45 -2.97 22.77 -5.19
C GLU A 45 -2.29 21.39 -5.35
N LEU A 46 -1.67 20.86 -4.29
CA LEU A 46 -1.09 19.53 -4.32
C LEU A 46 -2.15 18.44 -4.51
N ALA A 47 -3.28 18.52 -3.79
CA ALA A 47 -4.37 17.56 -3.94
C ALA A 47 -4.93 17.56 -5.37
N ARG A 48 -5.10 18.73 -5.97
CA ARG A 48 -5.52 18.88 -7.37
C ARG A 48 -4.52 18.21 -8.33
N ARG A 49 -3.22 18.49 -8.17
CA ARG A 49 -2.18 17.88 -9.01
C ARG A 49 -2.09 16.36 -8.87
N ILE A 50 -2.29 15.85 -7.66
CA ILE A 50 -2.33 14.40 -7.41
C ILE A 50 -3.55 13.81 -8.12
N ALA A 51 -4.74 14.42 -7.99
CA ALA A 51 -5.94 13.96 -8.67
C ALA A 51 -5.80 13.96 -10.20
N ASP A 52 -5.20 15.01 -10.78
CA ASP A 52 -4.96 15.11 -12.23
C ASP A 52 -4.01 14.00 -12.75
N ALA A 53 -3.08 13.53 -11.92
CA ALA A 53 -2.10 12.51 -12.27
C ALA A 53 -2.53 11.09 -11.85
N ALA A 54 -3.54 10.95 -11.00
CA ALA A 54 -3.99 9.67 -10.48
C ALA A 54 -4.79 8.87 -11.52
N PRO A 55 -4.73 7.54 -11.49
CA PRO A 55 -5.45 6.71 -12.44
C PRO A 55 -6.96 6.70 -12.19
N GLY A 56 -7.73 6.65 -13.28
CA GLY A 56 -9.17 6.41 -13.23
C GLY A 56 -9.96 7.56 -12.61
N ASP A 57 -10.72 7.26 -11.56
CA ASP A 57 -11.65 8.18 -10.87
C ASP A 57 -11.11 8.67 -9.51
N LEU A 58 -9.84 8.40 -9.20
CA LEU A 58 -9.20 8.82 -7.96
C LEU A 58 -9.01 10.33 -7.93
N SER A 59 -9.90 11.01 -7.20
CA SER A 59 -10.01 12.48 -7.17
C SER A 59 -9.87 13.10 -5.79
N HIS A 60 -9.66 12.29 -4.75
CA HIS A 60 -9.61 12.72 -3.36
C HIS A 60 -8.27 12.32 -2.73
N THR A 61 -7.67 13.23 -1.97
CA THR A 61 -6.39 13.01 -1.29
C THR A 61 -6.53 13.31 0.20
N PHE A 62 -6.08 12.37 1.04
CA PHE A 62 -5.89 12.59 2.47
C PHE A 62 -4.39 12.60 2.78
N PHE A 63 -3.88 13.70 3.31
CA PHE A 63 -2.45 13.84 3.57
C PHE A 63 -2.05 13.23 4.91
N THR A 64 -0.91 12.54 4.91
CA THR A 64 -0.24 12.02 6.10
C THR A 64 1.25 12.36 6.05
N THR A 65 2.04 11.92 7.03
CA THR A 65 3.47 12.26 7.13
C THR A 65 4.40 11.17 6.60
N GLY A 66 3.87 10.01 6.18
CA GLY A 66 4.66 8.94 5.58
C GLY A 66 3.88 7.67 5.27
N GLY A 67 4.57 6.68 4.71
CA GLY A 67 3.97 5.42 4.23
C GLY A 67 3.18 4.66 5.30
N SER A 68 3.76 4.43 6.49
CA SER A 68 3.08 3.72 7.58
C SER A 68 1.73 4.38 7.94
N SER A 69 1.72 5.71 8.09
CA SER A 69 0.50 6.47 8.40
C SER A 69 -0.51 6.52 7.25
N ALA A 70 -0.04 6.47 5.99
CA ALA A 70 -0.91 6.41 4.82
C ALA A 70 -1.64 5.06 4.76
N VAL A 71 -0.91 3.95 4.96
CA VAL A 71 -1.49 2.60 5.03
C VAL A 71 -2.47 2.51 6.19
N GLU A 72 -2.12 2.99 7.39
CA GLU A 72 -3.08 2.99 8.51
C GLU A 72 -4.35 3.77 8.22
N THR A 73 -4.21 4.92 7.57
CA THR A 73 -5.38 5.73 7.21
C THR A 73 -6.27 4.97 6.23
N ALA A 74 -5.70 4.29 5.23
CA ALA A 74 -6.46 3.45 4.30
C ALA A 74 -7.20 2.30 5.03
N LEU A 75 -6.53 1.64 5.98
CA LEU A 75 -7.15 0.57 6.78
C LEU A 75 -8.26 1.11 7.70
N ARG A 76 -8.08 2.28 8.30
CA ARG A 76 -9.13 2.95 9.08
C ARG A 76 -10.31 3.36 8.22
N PHE A 77 -10.09 3.83 6.99
CA PHE A 77 -11.17 4.10 6.05
C PHE A 77 -11.91 2.84 5.64
N MET A 78 -11.21 1.71 5.41
CA MET A 78 -11.85 0.41 5.20
C MET A 78 -12.75 0.05 6.39
N GLN A 79 -12.26 0.19 7.63
CA GLN A 79 -13.04 -0.13 8.82
C GLN A 79 -14.26 0.79 8.95
N PHE A 80 -14.07 2.09 8.76
CA PHE A 80 -15.16 3.07 8.78
C PHE A 80 -16.21 2.75 7.70
N TYR A 81 -15.78 2.58 6.46
CA TYR A 81 -16.63 2.24 5.31
C TYR A 81 -17.50 1.02 5.56
N ASN A 82 -16.92 -0.04 6.13
CA ASN A 82 -17.67 -1.25 6.46
C ASN A 82 -18.61 -1.05 7.65
N ASN A 83 -18.22 -0.31 8.68
CA ASN A 83 -19.07 -0.03 9.84
C ASN A 83 -20.32 0.78 9.48
N VAL A 84 -20.16 1.88 8.73
CA VAL A 84 -21.30 2.73 8.35
C VAL A 84 -22.27 2.04 7.40
N ARG A 85 -21.83 0.97 6.73
CA ARG A 85 -22.68 0.10 5.89
C ARG A 85 -23.26 -1.11 6.65
N GLY A 86 -23.14 -1.16 7.98
CA GLY A 86 -23.69 -2.24 8.80
C GLY A 86 -22.95 -3.57 8.70
N ARG A 87 -21.65 -3.55 8.34
CA ARG A 87 -20.80 -4.75 8.16
C ARG A 87 -19.64 -4.74 9.17
N PRO A 88 -19.93 -4.89 10.47
CA PRO A 88 -18.91 -4.81 11.52
C PRO A 88 -17.88 -5.94 11.46
N GLU A 89 -18.23 -7.09 10.88
CA GLU A 89 -17.33 -8.26 10.76
C GLU A 89 -16.37 -8.17 9.57
N LYS A 90 -16.61 -7.27 8.61
CA LYS A 90 -15.80 -7.13 7.38
C LYS A 90 -14.52 -6.33 7.61
N LYS A 91 -13.58 -6.92 8.36
CA LYS A 91 -12.37 -6.24 8.89
C LYS A 91 -11.06 -6.94 8.62
N LEU A 92 -11.08 -8.21 8.21
CA LEU A 92 -9.86 -8.97 7.96
C LEU A 92 -9.10 -8.39 6.76
N ILE A 93 -7.78 -8.42 6.85
CA ILE A 93 -6.88 -7.80 5.88
C ILE A 93 -6.01 -8.90 5.28
N LEU A 94 -6.02 -8.99 3.94
CA LEU A 94 -5.13 -9.88 3.21
C LEU A 94 -3.82 -9.13 2.86
N SER A 95 -2.69 -9.76 3.14
CA SER A 95 -1.35 -9.28 2.73
C SER A 95 -0.50 -10.45 2.21
N ARG A 96 0.69 -10.17 1.68
CA ARG A 96 1.59 -11.15 1.07
C ARG A 96 2.87 -11.33 1.86
N GLY A 97 3.46 -12.51 1.78
CA GLY A 97 4.86 -12.72 2.13
C GLY A 97 5.77 -11.77 1.33
N GLY A 98 6.91 -11.40 1.90
CA GLY A 98 7.84 -10.43 1.29
C GLY A 98 7.39 -8.97 1.32
N ALA A 99 6.15 -8.66 1.70
CA ALA A 99 5.62 -7.30 1.67
C ALA A 99 6.19 -6.39 2.77
N TYR A 100 6.16 -5.08 2.53
CA TYR A 100 6.45 -4.05 3.52
C TYR A 100 5.45 -2.90 3.41
N HIS A 101 4.68 -2.68 4.47
CA HIS A 101 3.59 -1.71 4.55
C HIS A 101 3.78 -0.72 5.72
N GLY A 102 5.04 -0.57 6.16
CA GLY A 102 5.44 0.38 7.20
C GLY A 102 5.68 -0.26 8.57
N SER A 103 5.59 0.58 9.60
CA SER A 103 6.11 0.31 10.95
C SER A 103 5.20 0.80 12.09
N THR A 104 3.97 1.22 11.80
CA THR A 104 2.95 1.44 12.84
C THR A 104 2.29 0.11 13.19
N TYR A 105 1.60 -0.01 14.33
CA TYR A 105 1.17 -1.31 14.87
C TYR A 105 0.41 -2.21 13.88
N LEU A 106 -0.67 -1.72 13.24
CA LEU A 106 -1.43 -2.53 12.30
C LEU A 106 -0.70 -2.62 10.96
N SER A 107 -0.15 -1.52 10.43
CA SER A 107 0.60 -1.54 9.16
C SER A 107 1.83 -2.48 9.19
N ALA A 108 2.54 -2.56 10.32
CA ALA A 108 3.64 -3.49 10.54
C ALA A 108 3.17 -4.94 10.56
N SER A 109 1.96 -5.20 11.07
CA SER A 109 1.35 -6.54 11.05
C SER A 109 1.09 -7.04 9.62
N LEU A 110 1.01 -6.13 8.64
CA LEU A 110 0.91 -6.48 7.22
C LEU A 110 2.26 -6.86 6.61
N ASN A 111 3.40 -6.67 7.28
CA ASN A 111 4.72 -7.02 6.72
C ASN A 111 4.91 -8.53 6.59
N GLY A 112 5.69 -8.95 5.60
CA GLY A 112 5.80 -10.35 5.18
C GLY A 112 7.18 -10.98 5.34
N ARG A 113 8.11 -10.39 6.11
CA ARG A 113 9.45 -10.96 6.30
C ARG A 113 9.64 -11.57 7.69
N PRO A 114 10.41 -12.67 7.80
CA PRO A 114 10.63 -13.38 9.08
C PRO A 114 11.26 -12.53 10.20
N ARG A 115 12.00 -11.46 9.86
CA ARG A 115 12.67 -10.57 10.82
C ARG A 115 11.76 -9.47 11.38
N ASP A 116 10.51 -9.39 10.93
CA ASP A 116 9.63 -8.26 11.28
C ASP A 116 8.78 -8.53 12.55
N HIS A 117 8.92 -9.70 13.18
CA HIS A 117 8.30 -10.05 14.46
C HIS A 117 9.29 -10.05 15.64
N ASP A 118 10.51 -9.50 15.45
CA ASP A 118 11.62 -9.41 16.42
C ASP A 118 11.17 -8.86 17.79
N TRP A 119 10.69 -9.75 18.67
CA TRP A 119 10.14 -9.46 20.00
C TRP A 119 8.99 -8.43 20.04
N MET A 120 8.26 -8.27 18.92
CA MET A 120 7.13 -7.37 18.81
C MET A 120 5.84 -8.13 18.52
N ASP A 121 4.80 -7.83 19.30
CA ASP A 121 3.45 -8.31 19.04
C ASP A 121 2.84 -7.60 17.83
N GLY A 122 1.85 -8.23 17.19
CA GLY A 122 1.11 -7.65 16.08
C GLY A 122 -0.36 -8.07 16.07
N ALA A 123 -1.14 -7.45 15.20
CA ALA A 123 -2.54 -7.73 14.98
C ALA A 123 -2.77 -9.00 14.14
N GLY A 124 -2.19 -10.13 14.58
CA GLY A 124 -2.24 -11.41 13.86
C GLY A 124 -3.66 -11.91 13.59
N ASP A 125 -4.58 -11.64 14.50
CA ASP A 125 -6.00 -12.04 14.36
C ASP A 125 -6.75 -11.25 13.27
N LEU A 126 -6.21 -10.10 12.84
CA LEU A 126 -6.80 -9.26 11.80
C LEU A 126 -6.17 -9.46 10.43
N VAL A 127 -4.99 -10.09 10.35
CA VAL A 127 -4.19 -10.16 9.12
C VAL A 127 -3.99 -11.60 8.68
N ILE A 128 -4.37 -11.90 7.45
CA ILE A 128 -4.11 -13.18 6.81
C ILE A 128 -2.94 -13.00 5.84
N LYS A 129 -1.85 -13.72 6.08
CA LYS A 129 -0.67 -13.71 5.20
C LYS A 129 -0.79 -14.79 4.13
N LEU A 130 -0.71 -14.37 2.87
CA LEU A 130 -0.66 -15.25 1.71
C LEU A 130 0.78 -15.43 1.21
N SER A 131 1.00 -16.38 0.31
CA SER A 131 2.34 -16.64 -0.25
C SER A 131 2.89 -15.41 -0.97
N SER A 132 4.21 -15.20 -0.87
CA SER A 132 4.91 -14.16 -1.61
C SER A 132 4.74 -14.36 -3.13
N PRO A 133 4.45 -13.32 -3.91
CA PRO A 133 4.35 -13.41 -5.37
C PRO A 133 5.73 -13.35 -6.04
N ASP A 134 6.73 -14.04 -5.49
CA ASP A 134 8.12 -14.04 -5.98
C ASP A 134 8.36 -15.18 -6.99
N PRO A 135 8.45 -14.90 -8.31
CA PRO A 135 8.66 -15.92 -9.31
C PRO A 135 10.01 -16.62 -9.15
N PHE A 136 11.04 -15.96 -8.58
CA PHE A 136 12.36 -16.54 -8.40
C PHE A 136 12.35 -17.62 -7.30
N ARG A 137 11.51 -17.47 -6.28
CA ARG A 137 11.35 -18.42 -5.16
C ARG A 137 10.19 -19.40 -5.31
N ARG A 138 9.60 -19.50 -6.51
CA ARG A 138 8.54 -20.46 -6.81
C ARG A 138 8.98 -21.91 -6.55
N PRO A 139 8.05 -22.84 -6.26
CA PRO A 139 8.37 -24.26 -6.08
C PRO A 139 9.16 -24.86 -7.24
N LYS A 140 10.11 -25.75 -6.94
CA LYS A 140 10.94 -26.42 -7.95
C LYS A 140 10.05 -27.23 -8.91
N GLY A 141 10.27 -27.06 -10.22
CA GLY A 141 9.49 -27.73 -11.26
C GLY A 141 8.19 -27.03 -11.66
N MET A 142 7.81 -25.95 -10.96
CA MET A 142 6.70 -25.10 -11.34
C MET A 142 7.21 -23.98 -12.28
N ASP A 143 6.56 -23.78 -13.41
CA ASP A 143 6.84 -22.62 -14.27
C ASP A 143 6.13 -21.35 -13.72
N VAL A 144 6.39 -20.20 -14.35
CA VAL A 144 5.84 -18.91 -13.87
C VAL A 144 4.32 -18.84 -14.07
N ALA A 145 3.77 -19.47 -15.12
CA ALA A 145 2.34 -19.46 -15.39
C ALA A 145 1.59 -20.27 -14.33
N ALA A 146 2.02 -21.50 -14.06
CA ALA A 146 1.49 -22.36 -13.01
C ALA A 146 1.64 -21.72 -11.63
N PHE A 147 2.75 -21.01 -11.38
CA PHE A 147 2.93 -20.26 -10.13
C PHE A 147 1.95 -19.08 -10.01
N THR A 148 1.65 -18.41 -11.12
CA THR A 148 0.64 -17.33 -11.17
C THR A 148 -0.74 -17.87 -10.82
N ASP A 149 -1.14 -18.99 -11.43
CA ASP A 149 -2.41 -19.65 -11.13
C ASP A 149 -2.48 -20.08 -9.66
N PHE A 150 -1.42 -20.70 -9.14
CA PHE A 150 -1.33 -21.05 -7.72
C PHE A 150 -1.57 -19.84 -6.79
N LEU A 151 -0.97 -18.68 -7.07
CA LEU A 151 -1.14 -17.48 -6.23
C LEU A 151 -2.56 -16.92 -6.28
N VAL A 152 -3.23 -17.05 -7.42
CA VAL A 152 -4.60 -16.60 -7.65
C VAL A 152 -5.59 -17.57 -6.99
N ASP A 153 -5.37 -18.87 -7.14
CA ASP A 153 -6.20 -19.91 -6.54
C ASP A 153 -6.10 -19.87 -5.02
N GLN A 154 -4.89 -19.70 -4.46
CA GLN A 154 -4.72 -19.48 -3.02
C GLN A 154 -5.54 -18.28 -2.50
N PHE A 155 -5.64 -17.21 -3.29
CA PHE A 155 -6.43 -16.02 -2.92
C PHE A 155 -7.93 -16.34 -2.92
N ARG A 156 -8.41 -17.05 -3.96
CA ARG A 156 -9.81 -17.51 -4.05
C ARG A 156 -10.16 -18.47 -2.92
N ASP A 157 -9.31 -19.46 -2.66
CA ASP A 157 -9.50 -20.46 -1.60
C ASP A 157 -9.53 -19.81 -0.22
N THR A 158 -8.69 -18.78 0.01
CA THR A 158 -8.73 -18.01 1.25
C THR A 158 -10.06 -17.29 1.42
N ILE A 159 -10.56 -16.63 0.37
CA ILE A 159 -11.87 -15.97 0.42
C ILE A 159 -12.98 -16.99 0.68
N ALA A 160 -12.98 -18.12 -0.01
CA ALA A 160 -13.98 -19.18 0.17
C ALA A 160 -13.96 -19.76 1.59
N ARG A 161 -12.78 -19.97 2.17
CA ARG A 161 -12.59 -20.49 3.52
C ARG A 161 -12.99 -19.50 4.61
N VAL A 162 -12.67 -18.23 4.42
CA VAL A 162 -12.81 -17.19 5.47
C VAL A 162 -14.16 -16.50 5.41
N GLY A 163 -14.73 -16.35 4.21
CA GLY A 163 -15.91 -15.56 3.93
C GLY A 163 -15.54 -14.16 3.41
N ALA A 164 -16.05 -13.82 2.22
CA ALA A 164 -15.86 -12.49 1.63
C ALA A 164 -16.48 -11.38 2.50
N ASP A 165 -17.53 -11.69 3.25
CA ASP A 165 -18.21 -10.81 4.21
C ASP A 165 -17.36 -10.46 5.43
N ARG A 166 -16.25 -11.17 5.67
CA ARG A 166 -15.30 -10.89 6.76
C ARG A 166 -14.04 -10.17 6.30
N ILE A 167 -13.72 -10.20 5.01
CA ILE A 167 -12.49 -9.61 4.45
C ILE A 167 -12.78 -8.19 3.98
N GLY A 168 -12.14 -7.22 4.61
CA GLY A 168 -12.31 -5.79 4.31
C GLY A 168 -11.41 -5.26 3.21
N ALA A 169 -10.15 -5.70 3.18
CA ALA A 169 -9.18 -5.22 2.20
C ALA A 169 -8.11 -6.26 1.85
N PHE A 170 -7.55 -6.12 0.65
CA PHE A 170 -6.24 -6.62 0.28
C PHE A 170 -5.29 -5.43 0.11
N VAL A 171 -4.09 -5.52 0.70
CA VAL A 171 -3.03 -4.52 0.54
C VAL A 171 -1.87 -5.17 -0.21
N GLY A 172 -1.42 -4.53 -1.28
CA GLY A 172 -0.34 -5.04 -2.11
C GLY A 172 0.45 -3.94 -2.79
N GLU A 173 1.78 -4.10 -2.83
CA GLU A 173 2.69 -3.28 -3.62
C GLU A 173 2.66 -3.74 -5.10
N PRO A 174 2.70 -2.83 -6.10
CA PRO A 174 2.89 -3.22 -7.50
C PRO A 174 4.21 -3.97 -7.74
N VAL A 175 5.27 -3.55 -7.05
CA VAL A 175 6.58 -4.21 -6.97
C VAL A 175 7.02 -4.15 -5.51
N GLN A 176 7.30 -5.30 -4.88
CA GLN A 176 7.72 -5.32 -3.46
C GLN A 176 9.17 -4.88 -3.35
N ALA A 177 9.41 -3.60 -3.08
CA ALA A 177 10.75 -3.03 -3.08
C ALA A 177 11.57 -3.56 -1.90
N SER A 178 11.06 -3.35 -0.68
CA SER A 178 11.68 -3.81 0.55
C SER A 178 11.79 -5.33 0.63
N GLY A 179 10.86 -6.06 -0.01
CA GLY A 179 10.89 -7.52 -0.12
C GLY A 179 12.11 -8.10 -0.87
N GLY A 180 12.83 -7.26 -1.61
CA GLY A 180 13.97 -7.65 -2.43
C GLY A 180 13.80 -7.29 -3.91
N VAL A 181 13.04 -6.25 -4.22
CA VAL A 181 12.66 -5.85 -5.59
C VAL A 181 11.97 -7.01 -6.32
N ILE A 182 10.85 -7.46 -5.75
CA ILE A 182 10.07 -8.58 -6.27
C ILE A 182 9.05 -8.03 -7.27
N VAL A 183 9.27 -8.33 -8.54
CA VAL A 183 8.30 -8.07 -9.61
C VAL A 183 7.34 -9.28 -9.66
N PRO A 184 6.02 -9.08 -9.43
CA PRO A 184 5.08 -10.18 -9.48
C PRO A 184 4.94 -10.72 -10.91
N PRO A 185 4.42 -11.94 -11.10
CA PRO A 185 4.12 -12.45 -12.44
C PRO A 185 3.16 -11.56 -13.22
N ASP A 186 3.30 -11.54 -14.54
CA ASP A 186 2.42 -10.76 -15.41
C ASP A 186 0.95 -11.16 -15.24
N GLY A 187 0.07 -10.16 -15.21
CA GLY A 187 -1.38 -10.36 -15.07
C GLY A 187 -1.86 -10.77 -13.67
N TYR A 188 -0.96 -11.14 -12.74
CA TYR A 188 -1.30 -11.53 -11.37
C TYR A 188 -2.12 -10.45 -10.65
N LEU A 189 -1.59 -9.21 -10.55
CA LEU A 189 -2.27 -8.12 -9.81
C LEU A 189 -3.62 -7.75 -10.44
N LYS A 190 -3.72 -7.83 -11.77
CA LYS A 190 -4.99 -7.62 -12.49
C LYS A 190 -6.04 -8.64 -12.03
N ARG A 191 -5.69 -9.94 -12.02
CA ARG A 191 -6.58 -11.02 -11.57
C ARG A 191 -6.96 -10.85 -10.10
N ILE A 192 -6.03 -10.44 -9.23
CA ILE A 192 -6.33 -10.16 -7.82
C ILE A 192 -7.29 -8.97 -7.66
N ARG A 193 -7.07 -7.87 -8.39
CA ARG A 193 -7.98 -6.72 -8.39
C ARG A 193 -9.38 -7.10 -8.85
N GLU A 194 -9.49 -7.94 -9.88
CA GLU A 194 -10.78 -8.45 -10.37
C GLU A 194 -11.49 -9.27 -9.27
N ILE A 195 -10.80 -10.22 -8.64
CA ILE A 195 -11.38 -11.00 -7.53
C ILE A 195 -11.80 -10.11 -6.36
N CYS A 196 -10.98 -9.11 -5.99
CA CYS A 196 -11.33 -8.17 -4.92
C CYS A 196 -12.65 -7.45 -5.23
N ARG A 197 -12.78 -6.93 -6.45
CA ARG A 197 -13.99 -6.24 -6.90
C ARG A 197 -15.21 -7.15 -6.87
N ASP A 198 -15.08 -8.38 -7.38
CA ASP A 198 -16.18 -9.35 -7.45
C ASP A 198 -16.69 -9.78 -6.05
N ASN A 199 -15.87 -9.58 -5.01
CA ASN A 199 -16.17 -9.96 -3.62
C ASN A 199 -16.39 -8.74 -2.68
N ASP A 200 -16.50 -7.53 -3.25
CA ASP A 200 -16.57 -6.25 -2.50
C ASP A 200 -15.46 -6.12 -1.44
N ILE A 201 -14.24 -6.53 -1.79
CA ILE A 201 -13.02 -6.36 -0.99
C ILE A 201 -12.27 -5.15 -1.54
N LEU A 202 -11.87 -4.23 -0.67
CA LEU A 202 -11.10 -3.07 -1.11
C LEU A 202 -9.69 -3.48 -1.54
N TYR A 203 -9.29 -3.04 -2.73
CA TYR A 203 -7.92 -3.21 -3.22
C TYR A 203 -7.12 -1.94 -2.90
N VAL A 204 -6.16 -2.04 -1.99
CA VAL A 204 -5.24 -0.96 -1.63
C VAL A 204 -3.92 -1.17 -2.38
N SER A 205 -3.66 -0.34 -3.39
CA SER A 205 -2.36 -0.29 -4.07
C SER A 205 -1.38 0.50 -3.19
N ASP A 206 -0.42 -0.19 -2.57
CA ASP A 206 0.64 0.47 -1.81
C ASP A 206 1.72 0.98 -2.77
N GLU A 207 1.59 2.25 -3.16
CA GLU A 207 2.45 2.93 -4.13
C GLU A 207 3.56 3.76 -3.46
N VAL A 208 3.89 3.50 -2.18
CA VAL A 208 4.88 4.30 -1.43
C VAL A 208 6.23 4.37 -2.16
N VAL A 209 6.64 3.29 -2.82
CA VAL A 209 7.88 3.25 -3.62
C VAL A 209 7.63 3.43 -5.12
N THR A 210 6.57 2.83 -5.63
CA THR A 210 6.32 2.72 -7.09
C THR A 210 5.67 3.98 -7.67
N GLY A 211 5.02 4.80 -6.84
CA GLY A 211 4.37 6.03 -7.24
C GLY A 211 5.35 7.07 -7.81
N PHE A 212 4.79 8.03 -8.55
CA PHE A 212 5.51 9.18 -9.11
C PHE A 212 6.72 8.81 -9.99
N GLY A 213 6.56 7.80 -10.85
CA GLY A 213 7.45 7.53 -12.00
C GLY A 213 8.65 6.62 -11.72
N ARG A 214 8.70 5.91 -10.57
CA ARG A 214 9.79 4.99 -10.25
C ARG A 214 9.93 3.85 -11.27
N LEU A 215 8.82 3.39 -11.83
CA LEU A 215 8.76 2.24 -12.73
C LEU A 215 8.78 2.61 -14.22
N GLY A 216 9.05 3.87 -14.55
CA GLY A 216 8.87 4.43 -15.91
C GLY A 216 7.48 4.98 -16.12
#